data_AF-A0A964LYD5-F1
#
_entry.id   AF-A0A964LYD5-F1
#
_cell.length_a   1.000
_cell.length_b   1.000
_cell.length_c   1.000
_cell.angle_alpha   90.00
_cell.angle_beta   90.00
_cell.angle_gamma   90.00
#
_symmetry.space_group_name_H-M   'P 1'
#
loop_
_entity.id
_entity.type
_entity.pdbx_description
1 polymer ?
#
loop_
_entity_poly.entity_id
_entity_poly.type
_entity_poly.pdbx_seq_one_letter_code
_entity_poly.pdbx_strand_id
1 'polypeptide(L)' 'MIKRIRPPMASHSLDLPAICDVCGKGRSTRRHTKCSQIRQQREGDKWAAYMANVAAKRALGKRAIARRGDIE' A
#
# COMPACT_ATOMS: atom_id res chain seq x y z
N MET A 1 3.35 1.08 23.48
CA MET A 1 2.45 0.99 22.31
C MET A 1 3.23 1.31 21.04
N ILE A 2 3.44 0.33 20.16
CA ILE A 2 4.12 0.54 18.88
C ILE A 2 3.16 1.31 17.96
N LYS A 3 3.48 2.57 17.61
CA LYS A 3 2.71 3.33 16.61
C LYS A 3 2.83 2.60 15.27
N ARG A 4 1.76 1.89 14.89
CA ARG A 4 1.68 1.25 13.57
C ARG A 4 1.62 2.36 12.52
N ILE A 5 2.69 2.50 11.75
CA ILE A 5 2.80 3.47 10.65
C ILE A 5 1.79 3.15 9.54
N ARG A 6 1.35 1.89 9.45
CA ARG A 6 0.35 1.40 8.51
C ARG A 6 -0.96 1.06 9.26
N PRO A 7 -2.12 1.55 8.81
CA PRO A 7 -3.40 1.12 9.34
C PRO A 7 -3.60 -0.41 9.17
N PRO A 8 -4.32 -1.07 10.10
CA PRO A 8 -4.58 -2.50 10.01
C PRO A 8 -5.32 -2.85 8.72
N MET A 9 -4.85 -3.90 8.05
CA MET A 9 -5.28 -4.27 6.69
C MET A 9 -6.68 -4.90 6.61
N ALA A 10 -7.25 -5.33 7.73
CA ALA A 10 -8.51 -6.05 7.76
C ALA A 10 -9.48 -5.36 8.70
N SER A 11 -10.18 -4.33 8.20
CA SER A 11 -11.30 -3.70 8.89
C SER A 11 -12.66 -4.17 8.40
N HIS A 12 -12.74 -4.88 7.27
CA HIS A 12 -14.02 -5.33 6.69
C HIS A 12 -13.98 -6.81 6.28
N SER A 13 -15.12 -7.48 6.49
CA SER A 13 -15.50 -8.72 5.80
C SER A 13 -15.51 -8.45 4.31
N LEU A 14 -14.47 -8.86 3.60
CA LEU A 14 -14.47 -8.77 2.15
C LEU A 14 -15.45 -9.83 1.63
N ASP A 15 -16.44 -9.38 0.85
CA ASP A 15 -17.07 -10.24 -0.15
C ASP A 15 -16.01 -10.52 -1.21
N LEU A 16 -15.38 -11.65 -1.04
CA LEU A 16 -14.07 -11.94 -1.61
C LEU A 16 -14.39 -13.09 -2.56
N PRO A 17 -14.04 -13.03 -3.85
CA PRO A 17 -14.45 -14.02 -4.85
C PRO A 17 -14.03 -15.44 -4.52
N ALA A 18 -14.86 -16.42 -4.87
CA ALA A 18 -14.60 -17.84 -4.60
C ALA A 18 -13.27 -18.35 -5.20
N ILE A 19 -12.70 -17.64 -6.16
CA ILE A 19 -11.41 -17.93 -6.78
C ILE A 19 -10.31 -17.03 -6.21
N CYS A 20 -9.14 -17.62 -5.96
CA CYS A 20 -7.94 -16.90 -5.56
C CYS A 20 -7.31 -16.20 -6.77
N ASP A 21 -7.14 -14.88 -6.69
CA ASP A 21 -6.41 -14.03 -7.65
C ASP A 21 -4.92 -14.38 -7.82
N VAL A 22 -4.27 -14.97 -6.80
CA VAL A 22 -2.84 -15.30 -6.85
C VAL A 22 -2.59 -16.62 -7.57
N CYS A 23 -3.42 -17.63 -7.32
CA CYS A 23 -3.18 -19.00 -7.83
C CYS A 23 -4.28 -19.55 -8.73
N GLY A 24 -5.36 -18.80 -8.96
CA GLY A 24 -6.49 -19.20 -9.81
C GLY A 24 -7.34 -20.34 -9.26
N LYS A 25 -7.02 -20.87 -8.07
CA LYS A 25 -7.74 -22.00 -7.45
C LYS A 25 -8.85 -21.51 -6.53
N GLY A 26 -9.85 -22.36 -6.30
CA GLY A 26 -10.92 -22.09 -5.33
C GLY A 26 -10.37 -21.77 -3.94
N ARG A 27 -10.93 -20.77 -3.26
CA ARG A 27 -10.50 -20.38 -1.91
C ARG A 27 -10.85 -21.39 -0.83
N SER A 28 -11.75 -22.32 -1.15
CA SER A 28 -12.06 -23.51 -0.36
C SER A 28 -10.90 -24.50 -0.26
N THR A 29 -9.93 -24.47 -1.18
CA THR A 29 -8.76 -25.35 -1.09
C THR A 29 -7.81 -24.84 0.00
N ARG A 30 -7.58 -25.61 1.06
CA ARG A 30 -6.74 -25.24 2.23
C ARG A 30 -5.23 -25.14 1.92
N ARG A 31 -4.83 -24.30 0.96
CA ARG A 31 -3.42 -24.11 0.50
C ARG A 31 -3.03 -22.64 0.28
N HIS A 32 -3.76 -21.70 0.90
CA HIS A 32 -3.62 -20.26 0.61
C HIS A 32 -2.65 -19.49 1.50
N THR A 33 -1.86 -20.14 2.35
CA THR A 33 -0.88 -19.47 3.21
C THR A 33 0.14 -18.66 2.40
N LYS A 34 0.73 -19.26 1.36
CA LYS A 34 1.68 -18.60 0.45
C LYS A 34 1.01 -17.46 -0.34
N CYS A 35 -0.25 -17.67 -0.76
CA CYS A 35 -1.02 -16.65 -1.48
C CYS A 35 -1.31 -15.43 -0.59
N SER A 36 -1.61 -15.66 0.69
CA SER A 36 -1.79 -14.60 1.68
C SER A 36 -0.50 -13.78 1.88
N GLN A 37 0.66 -14.44 1.98
CA GLN A 37 1.96 -13.75 2.08
C GLN A 37 2.24 -12.88 0.86
N ILE A 38 2.00 -13.39 -0.35
CA ILE A 38 2.18 -12.62 -1.61
C ILE A 38 1.27 -11.38 -1.62
N ARG A 39 0.00 -11.51 -1.19
CA ARG A 39 -0.91 -10.36 -1.08
C ARG A 39 -0.41 -9.32 -0.10
N GLN A 40 0.05 -9.75 1.08
CA GLN A 40 0.63 -8.85 2.07
C GLN A 40 1.86 -8.12 1.52
N GLN A 41 2.72 -8.80 0.76
CA GLN A 41 3.88 -8.17 0.12
C GLN A 41 3.47 -7.13 -0.92
N ARG A 42 2.58 -7.48 -1.87
CA ARG A 42 2.09 -6.56 -2.92
C ARG A 42 1.50 -5.28 -2.32
N GLU A 43 0.74 -5.45 -1.26
CA GLU A 43 0.14 -4.33 -0.54
C GLU A 43 1.18 -3.53 0.26
N GLY A 44 2.28 -4.15 0.70
CA GLY A 44 3.47 -3.48 1.19
C GLY A 44 4.13 -2.61 0.12
N ASP A 45 4.34 -3.16 -1.06
CA ASP A 45 4.96 -2.47 -2.20
C ASP A 45 4.11 -1.27 -2.64
N LYS A 46 2.78 -1.46 -2.70
CA LYS A 46 1.82 -0.39 -3.00
C LYS A 46 1.89 0.75 -1.97
N TRP A 47 2.02 0.41 -0.69
CA TRP A 47 2.18 1.41 0.37
C TRP A 47 3.52 2.14 0.27
N ALA A 48 4.61 1.43 -0.01
CA ALA A 48 5.93 2.02 -0.23
C ALA A 48 5.91 3.01 -1.41
N ALA A 49 5.28 2.63 -2.53
CA ALA A 49 5.10 3.51 -3.68
C ALA A 49 4.27 4.75 -3.35
N TYR A 50 3.18 4.61 -2.59
CA TYR A 50 2.37 5.74 -2.13
C TYR A 50 3.19 6.70 -1.25
N MET A 51 3.96 6.18 -0.28
CA MET A 51 4.83 6.99 0.57
C MET A 51 5.93 7.70 -0.23
N ALA A 52 6.53 7.05 -1.22
CA ALA A 52 7.49 7.68 -2.13
C ALA A 52 6.85 8.83 -2.91
N ASN A 53 5.61 8.66 -3.37
CA ASN A 53 4.86 9.71 -4.07
C ASN A 53 4.53 10.89 -3.15
N VAL A 54 4.10 10.62 -1.91
CA VAL A 54 3.88 11.64 -0.87
C VAL A 54 5.18 12.39 -0.57
N ALA A 55 6.30 11.69 -0.43
CA ALA A 55 7.61 12.30 -0.20
C ALA A 55 8.02 13.20 -1.38
N ALA A 56 7.85 12.73 -2.62
CA ALA A 56 8.13 13.51 -3.82
C ALA A 56 7.25 14.78 -3.90
N LYS A 57 5.95 14.68 -3.60
CA LYS A 57 5.05 15.84 -3.52
C LYS A 57 5.49 16.84 -2.46
N ARG A 58 5.92 16.38 -1.28
CA ARG A 58 6.45 17.25 -0.22
C ARG A 58 7.75 17.92 -0.66
N ALA A 59 8.64 17.23 -1.36
CA ALA A 59 9.88 17.79 -1.88
C ALA A 59 9.64 18.85 -2.97
N LEU A 60 8.68 18.61 -3.87
CA LEU A 60 8.26 19.58 -4.88
C LEU A 60 7.62 20.82 -4.27
N GLY A 61 6.76 20.66 -3.25
CA GLY A 61 6.17 21.79 -2.52
C GLY A 61 7.22 22.66 -1.84
N LYS A 62 8.26 22.07 -1.25
CA LYS A 62 9.41 22.81 -0.68
C LYS A 62 10.19 23.57 -1.75
N ARG A 63 10.38 22.98 -2.94
CA ARG A 63 11.04 23.64 -4.08
C ARG A 63 10.21 24.76 -4.71
N ALA A 64 8.88 24.65 -4.70
CA ALA A 64 7.98 25.69 -5.18
C ALA A 64 7.98 26.94 -4.28
N ILE A 65 8.15 26.77 -2.96
CA ILE A 65 8.34 27.88 -2.02
C ILE A 65 9.69 28.56 -2.25
N ALA A 66 10.76 27.79 -2.46
CA ALA A 66 12.09 28.35 -2.69
C ALA A 66 12.20 29.21 -3.96
N ARG A 67 11.46 28.90 -5.04
CA ARG A 67 11.50 29.69 -6.29
C ARG A 67 10.69 30.99 -6.24
N ARG A 68 9.83 31.19 -5.23
CA ARG A 68 9.02 32.42 -5.07
C ARG A 68 9.73 33.50 -4.24
N GLY A 69 10.98 33.30 -3.85
CA GLY A 69 11.75 34.24 -3.03
C GLY A 69 12.85 35.03 -3.77
N ASP A 70 12.98 34.88 -5.10
CA ASP A 70 14.09 35.47 -5.87
C ASP A 70 13.65 36.50 -6.92
N ILE A 71 12.46 37.10 -6.76
CA ILE A 71 12.02 38.26 -7.55
C ILE A 71 11.29 39.24 -6.61
N GLU A 72 11.90 40.42 -6.48
CA GLU A 72 11.53 41.63 -5.71
C GLU A 72 11.98 41.74 -4.24
#